data_AF-A0A8C2E4C4-F1
#
_entry.id   AF-A0A8C2E4C4-F1
#
_cell.length_a   1.000
_cell.length_b   1.000
_cell.length_c   1.000
_cell.angle_alpha   90.00
_cell.angle_beta   90.00
_cell.angle_gamma   90.00
#
_symmetry.space_group_name_H-M   'P 1'
#
loop_
_entity.id
_entity.type
_entity.pdbx_description
1 polymer ?
#
loop_
_entity_poly.entity_id
_entity_poly.type
_entity_poly.pdbx_seq_one_letter_code
_entity_poly.pdbx_strand_id
1 'polypeptide(L)'
;MYKVDLPVDESALRAVERRRAAEAERKNRIFNSRSRVIGVDLRALHKQREEKQERLEMDKQRDMAHDLLRLSLDEMAMQQKKGEEELRRELAQDLVQYRAIHQRAEDSRDADVNYGRQAAPGASISVSGSALGPASMQVFLGEGMNENEKKKAQMEMNERNLRAQKEEREKQGREQKNRDLRAVQLKALEEKCKRAAHIALSQYNQAQAEERMEREQQERLRREGEELAEVRYMVTSDLLTERPEAAKRKTKSSAEGPRVLTDRWKGMTPQQISEIHRKREEQCLEKERLREMERQRDVAWDYHLTEQARQQEREKNRDKELNRERRIQLDKYNQQLAREHQAHQHYLDKQLYTNRPTVHYFTQFNTSSR
;
A
#
# COMPACT_ATOMS: atom_id res chain seq x y z
N MET A 1 4.47 56.37 -31.57
CA MET A 1 4.84 55.20 -30.74
C MET A 1 4.15 53.98 -31.33
N TYR A 2 4.90 53.15 -32.06
CA TYR A 2 4.39 51.90 -32.62
C TYR A 2 4.30 50.86 -31.49
N LYS A 3 3.10 50.32 -31.25
CA LYS A 3 2.91 49.17 -30.36
C LYS A 3 3.39 47.94 -31.11
N VAL A 4 4.40 47.28 -30.54
CA VAL A 4 4.92 46.00 -31.04
C VAL A 4 4.07 44.91 -30.39
N ASP A 5 3.11 44.39 -31.14
CA ASP A 5 2.32 43.24 -30.72
C ASP A 5 3.16 41.97 -30.93
N LEU A 6 3.69 41.41 -29.84
CA LEU A 6 4.36 40.11 -29.85
C LEU A 6 3.34 38.99 -30.12
N PRO A 7 3.70 37.94 -30.89
CA PRO A 7 2.80 36.83 -31.19
C PRO A 7 2.42 36.12 -29.89
N VAL A 8 1.12 36.03 -29.64
CA VAL A 8 0.55 35.37 -28.46
C VAL A 8 0.84 33.87 -28.56
N ASP A 9 1.43 33.30 -27.51
CA ASP A 9 1.77 31.87 -27.45
C ASP A 9 0.49 31.00 -27.43
N GLU A 10 0.10 30.48 -28.58
CA GLU A 10 -1.11 29.68 -28.78
C GLU A 10 -1.17 28.45 -27.87
N SER A 11 -0.01 27.89 -27.49
CA SER A 11 0.08 26.74 -26.60
C SER A 11 -0.41 27.10 -25.18
N ALA A 12 -0.02 28.28 -24.70
CA ALA A 12 -0.43 28.79 -23.40
C ALA A 12 -1.93 29.09 -23.37
N LEU A 13 -2.49 29.64 -24.46
CA LEU A 13 -3.93 29.87 -24.59
C LEU A 13 -4.73 28.56 -24.57
N ARG A 14 -4.33 27.55 -25.36
CA ARG A 14 -4.99 26.23 -25.36
C ARG A 14 -4.88 25.51 -24.01
N ALA A 15 -3.80 25.72 -23.27
CA ALA A 15 -3.66 25.20 -21.90
C ALA A 15 -4.61 25.90 -20.92
N VAL A 16 -4.78 27.22 -21.03
CA VAL A 16 -5.73 27.99 -20.23
C VAL A 16 -7.18 27.59 -20.55
N GLU A 17 -7.51 27.40 -21.82
CA GLU A 17 -8.84 26.95 -22.25
C GLU A 17 -9.16 25.55 -21.74
N ARG A 18 -8.21 24.61 -21.82
CA ARG A 18 -8.36 23.27 -21.21
C ARG A 18 -8.61 23.34 -19.71
N ARG A 19 -7.89 24.21 -18.99
CA ARG A 19 -8.12 24.40 -17.54
C ARG A 19 -9.51 24.98 -17.26
N ARG A 20 -9.94 25.98 -18.03
CA ARG A 20 -11.28 26.57 -17.91
C ARG A 20 -12.38 25.55 -18.22
N ALA A 21 -12.21 24.73 -19.25
CA ALA A 21 -13.14 23.65 -19.59
C ALA A 21 -13.22 22.59 -18.48
N ALA A 22 -12.08 22.12 -17.97
CA ALA A 22 -12.03 21.17 -16.87
C ALA A 22 -12.62 21.73 -15.56
N GLU A 23 -12.41 23.03 -15.29
CA GLU A 23 -13.00 23.71 -14.13
C GLU A 23 -14.51 23.87 -14.30
N ALA A 24 -15.02 24.14 -15.51
CA ALA A 24 -16.44 24.19 -15.80
C ALA A 24 -17.12 22.81 -15.61
N GLU A 25 -16.51 21.74 -16.11
CA GLU A 25 -16.97 20.36 -15.88
C GLU A 25 -16.93 19.97 -14.39
N ARG A 26 -15.91 20.44 -13.65
CA ARG A 26 -15.81 20.23 -12.20
C ARG A 26 -16.90 21.01 -11.46
N LYS A 27 -17.15 22.27 -11.82
CA LYS A 27 -18.24 23.08 -11.25
C LYS A 27 -19.59 22.39 -11.46
N ASN A 28 -19.88 21.95 -12.68
CA ASN A 28 -21.13 21.24 -12.99
C ASN A 28 -21.35 19.99 -12.13
N ARG A 29 -20.29 19.26 -11.78
CA ARG A 29 -20.37 18.10 -10.87
C ARG A 29 -20.55 18.48 -9.40
N ILE A 30 -19.86 19.52 -8.92
CA ILE A 30 -19.89 19.95 -7.51
C ILE A 30 -21.22 20.63 -7.16
N PHE A 31 -21.76 21.43 -8.08
CA PHE A 31 -22.99 22.19 -7.87
C PHE A 31 -24.26 21.35 -8.11
N ASN A 32 -24.17 20.21 -8.80
CA ASN A 32 -25.28 19.27 -8.89
C ASN A 32 -25.35 18.39 -7.62
N SER A 33 -26.30 18.69 -6.75
CA SER A 33 -26.49 17.98 -5.48
C SER A 33 -26.75 16.49 -5.66
N ARG A 34 -27.49 16.08 -6.70
CA ARG A 34 -27.81 14.68 -6.98
C ARG A 34 -26.59 13.90 -7.44
N SER A 35 -25.79 14.45 -8.36
CA SER A 35 -24.53 13.82 -8.81
C SER A 35 -23.47 13.76 -7.70
N ARG A 36 -23.51 14.71 -6.74
CA ARG A 36 -22.62 14.72 -5.58
C ARG A 36 -22.98 13.65 -4.54
N VAL A 37 -24.27 13.38 -4.35
CA VAL A 37 -24.75 12.36 -3.38
C VAL A 37 -24.76 10.95 -4.01
N ILE A 38 -25.16 10.83 -5.28
CA ILE A 38 -25.29 9.56 -6.01
C ILE A 38 -24.71 9.72 -7.42
N GLY A 39 -23.38 9.80 -7.50
CA GLY A 39 -22.65 9.85 -8.76
C GLY A 39 -22.32 8.45 -9.26
N VAL A 40 -23.11 7.92 -10.19
CA VAL A 40 -22.91 6.57 -10.76
C VAL A 40 -22.85 6.66 -12.29
N ASP A 41 -21.80 6.10 -12.87
CA ASP A 41 -21.67 5.96 -14.33
C ASP A 41 -22.36 4.66 -14.78
N LEU A 42 -23.63 4.80 -15.17
CA LEU A 42 -24.44 3.68 -15.63
C LEU A 42 -23.83 2.99 -16.87
N ARG A 43 -23.21 3.76 -17.78
CA ARG A 43 -22.65 3.19 -19.02
C ARG A 43 -21.44 2.32 -18.70
N ALA A 44 -20.56 2.79 -17.82
CA ALA A 44 -19.43 2.01 -17.35
C ALA A 44 -19.88 0.74 -16.60
N LEU A 45 -20.90 0.83 -15.75
CA LEU A 45 -21.44 -0.33 -15.03
C LEU A 45 -22.12 -1.34 -15.96
N HIS A 46 -22.85 -0.88 -16.99
CA HIS A 46 -23.42 -1.76 -18.00
C HIS A 46 -22.33 -2.51 -18.76
N LYS A 47 -21.28 -1.82 -19.18
CA LYS A 47 -20.13 -2.45 -19.83
C LYS A 47 -19.44 -3.48 -18.92
N GLN A 48 -19.23 -3.14 -17.64
CA GLN A 48 -18.65 -4.08 -16.68
C GLN A 48 -19.52 -5.33 -16.46
N ARG A 49 -20.85 -5.16 -16.50
CA ARG A 49 -21.80 -6.27 -16.40
C ARG A 49 -21.73 -7.17 -17.64
N GLU A 50 -21.69 -6.59 -18.83
CA GLU A 50 -21.53 -7.31 -20.10
C GLU A 50 -20.21 -8.10 -20.11
N GLU A 51 -19.08 -7.46 -19.80
CA GLU A 51 -17.78 -8.13 -19.68
C GLU A 51 -17.79 -9.27 -18.64
N LYS A 52 -18.53 -9.10 -17.54
CA LYS A 52 -18.69 -10.17 -16.54
C LYS A 52 -19.54 -11.32 -17.08
N GLN A 53 -20.58 -11.05 -17.86
CA GLN A 53 -21.41 -12.08 -18.48
C GLN A 53 -20.62 -12.85 -19.53
N GLU A 54 -19.87 -12.16 -20.39
CA GLU A 54 -18.99 -12.80 -21.39
C GLU A 54 -17.97 -13.72 -20.72
N ARG A 55 -17.32 -13.28 -19.64
CA ARG A 55 -16.39 -14.14 -18.87
C ARG A 55 -17.08 -15.39 -18.35
N LEU A 56 -18.28 -15.26 -17.78
CA LEU A 56 -19.05 -16.41 -17.28
C LEU A 56 -19.49 -17.36 -18.40
N GLU A 57 -19.81 -16.83 -19.58
CA GLU A 57 -20.15 -17.65 -20.75
C GLU A 57 -18.94 -18.40 -21.29
N MET A 58 -17.77 -17.76 -21.35
CA MET A 58 -16.51 -18.39 -21.72
C MET A 58 -16.12 -19.50 -20.72
N ASP A 59 -16.26 -19.26 -19.42
CA ASP A 59 -16.00 -20.26 -18.39
C ASP A 59 -16.95 -21.46 -18.53
N LYS A 60 -18.26 -21.20 -18.77
CA LYS A 60 -19.24 -22.27 -19.04
C LYS A 60 -18.89 -23.07 -20.28
N GLN A 61 -18.49 -22.42 -21.37
CA GLN A 61 -18.08 -23.11 -22.60
C GLN A 61 -16.84 -23.97 -22.36
N ARG A 62 -15.88 -23.50 -21.56
CA ARG A 62 -14.69 -24.26 -21.17
C ARG A 62 -15.05 -25.49 -20.33
N ASP A 63 -15.93 -25.33 -19.36
CA ASP A 63 -16.41 -26.44 -18.53
C ASP A 63 -17.15 -27.48 -19.38
N MET A 64 -18.03 -27.04 -20.29
CA MET A 64 -18.69 -27.94 -21.25
C MET A 64 -17.69 -28.68 -22.14
N ALA A 65 -16.64 -28.02 -22.61
CA ALA A 65 -15.59 -28.67 -23.41
C ALA A 65 -14.81 -29.72 -22.60
N HIS A 66 -14.52 -29.46 -21.32
CA HIS A 66 -13.89 -30.43 -20.42
C HIS A 66 -14.82 -31.62 -20.14
N ASP A 67 -16.12 -31.39 -19.94
CA ASP A 67 -17.10 -32.45 -19.73
C ASP A 67 -17.23 -33.36 -20.96
N LEU A 68 -17.27 -32.78 -22.16
CA LEU A 68 -17.27 -33.55 -23.41
C LEU A 68 -15.99 -34.37 -23.57
N LEU A 69 -14.84 -33.80 -23.24
CA LEU A 69 -13.57 -34.52 -23.26
C LEU A 69 -13.59 -35.70 -22.27
N ARG A 70 -14.10 -35.50 -21.06
CA ARG A 70 -14.24 -36.58 -20.07
C ARG A 70 -15.09 -37.72 -20.62
N LEU A 71 -16.25 -37.43 -21.22
CA LEU A 71 -17.11 -38.45 -21.81
C LEU A 71 -16.39 -39.26 -22.92
N SER A 72 -15.61 -38.59 -23.76
CA SER A 72 -14.82 -39.26 -24.80
C SER A 72 -13.73 -40.18 -24.23
N LEU A 73 -13.07 -39.76 -23.14
CA LEU A 73 -12.06 -40.57 -22.45
C LEU A 73 -12.71 -41.78 -21.78
N ASP A 74 -13.87 -41.60 -21.14
CA ASP A 74 -14.63 -42.68 -20.51
C ASP A 74 -15.09 -43.70 -21.55
N GLU A 75 -15.54 -43.25 -22.73
CA GLU A 75 -15.92 -44.14 -23.83
C GLU A 75 -14.73 -44.97 -24.32
N MET A 76 -13.57 -44.34 -24.54
CA MET A 76 -12.35 -45.07 -24.92
C MET A 76 -11.92 -46.08 -23.86
N ALA A 77 -11.98 -45.73 -22.57
CA ALA A 77 -11.65 -46.66 -21.48
C ALA A 77 -12.62 -47.85 -21.45
N MET A 78 -13.92 -47.62 -21.70
CA MET A 78 -14.91 -48.69 -21.79
C MET A 78 -14.66 -49.60 -22.99
N GLN A 79 -14.27 -49.06 -24.15
CA GLN A 79 -13.90 -49.85 -25.33
C GLN A 79 -12.64 -50.71 -25.06
N GLN A 80 -11.62 -50.13 -24.42
CA GLN A 80 -10.41 -50.87 -24.03
C GLN A 80 -10.73 -52.02 -23.07
N LYS A 81 -11.54 -51.75 -22.05
CA LYS A 81 -11.95 -52.78 -21.09
C LYS A 81 -12.73 -53.92 -21.76
N LYS A 82 -13.64 -53.61 -22.69
CA LYS A 82 -14.35 -54.62 -23.47
C LYS A 82 -13.37 -55.48 -24.29
N GLY A 83 -12.41 -54.86 -24.98
CA GLY A 83 -11.39 -55.59 -25.73
C GLY A 83 -10.53 -56.50 -24.86
N GLU A 84 -10.13 -56.05 -23.66
CA GLU A 84 -9.43 -56.91 -22.70
C GLU A 84 -10.27 -58.09 -22.20
N GLU A 85 -11.56 -57.86 -21.95
CA GLU A 85 -12.49 -58.92 -21.54
C GLU A 85 -12.72 -59.95 -22.65
N GLU A 86 -12.85 -59.50 -23.90
CA GLU A 86 -12.96 -60.37 -25.08
C GLU A 86 -11.70 -61.22 -25.26
N LEU A 87 -10.51 -60.60 -25.22
CA LEU A 87 -9.24 -61.31 -25.29
C LEU A 87 -9.08 -62.36 -24.17
N ARG A 88 -9.51 -62.02 -22.94
CA ARG A 88 -9.52 -62.97 -21.83
C ARG A 88 -10.46 -64.14 -22.07
N ARG A 89 -11.63 -63.91 -22.69
CA ARG A 89 -12.58 -64.98 -23.05
C ARG A 89 -12.02 -65.87 -24.15
N GLU A 90 -11.42 -65.30 -25.19
CA GLU A 90 -10.76 -66.04 -26.27
C GLU A 90 -9.65 -66.93 -25.70
N LEU A 91 -8.75 -66.36 -24.88
CA LEU A 91 -7.68 -67.11 -24.23
C LEU A 91 -8.22 -68.25 -23.36
N ALA A 92 -9.33 -68.02 -22.63
CA ALA A 92 -9.96 -69.06 -21.83
C ALA A 92 -10.57 -70.17 -22.70
N GLN A 93 -11.20 -69.83 -23.82
CA GLN A 93 -11.72 -70.80 -24.78
C GLN A 93 -10.59 -71.61 -25.42
N ASP A 94 -9.51 -70.97 -25.86
CA ASP A 94 -8.34 -71.62 -26.42
C ASP A 94 -7.70 -72.59 -25.42
N LEU A 95 -7.58 -72.19 -24.14
CA LEU A 95 -7.10 -73.07 -23.08
C LEU A 95 -8.00 -74.29 -22.88
N VAL A 96 -9.33 -74.12 -22.96
CA VAL A 96 -10.27 -75.24 -22.86
C VAL A 96 -10.17 -76.16 -24.08
N GLN A 97 -10.08 -75.61 -25.28
CA GLN A 97 -9.88 -76.40 -26.52
C GLN A 97 -8.56 -77.16 -26.47
N TYR A 98 -7.48 -76.51 -26.05
CA TYR A 98 -6.17 -77.14 -25.89
C TYR A 98 -6.22 -78.32 -24.91
N ARG A 99 -6.90 -78.16 -23.76
CA ARG A 99 -7.11 -79.25 -22.81
C ARG A 99 -7.95 -80.39 -23.42
N ALA A 100 -9.00 -80.06 -24.17
CA ALA A 100 -9.84 -81.06 -24.82
C ALA A 100 -9.13 -81.87 -25.90
N ILE A 101 -8.13 -81.29 -26.59
CA ILE A 101 -7.38 -81.98 -27.64
C ILE A 101 -6.20 -82.78 -27.07
N HIS A 102 -5.45 -82.19 -26.13
CA HIS A 102 -4.14 -82.72 -25.73
C HIS A 102 -4.09 -83.30 -24.30
N GLN A 103 -5.14 -83.14 -23.50
CA GLN A 103 -5.20 -83.60 -22.11
C GLN A 103 -6.44 -84.48 -21.88
N ARG A 104 -6.81 -85.29 -22.86
CA ARG A 104 -7.93 -86.24 -22.72
C ARG A 104 -7.54 -87.36 -21.77
N ALA A 105 -8.52 -87.86 -21.02
CA ALA A 105 -8.31 -89.00 -20.13
C ALA A 105 -7.87 -90.27 -20.89
N GLU A 106 -8.24 -90.39 -22.16
CA GLU A 106 -7.90 -91.50 -23.06
C GLU A 106 -6.44 -91.46 -23.54
N ASP A 107 -5.83 -90.27 -23.62
CA ASP A 107 -4.41 -90.11 -24.02
C ASP A 107 -3.46 -90.31 -22.83
N SER A 108 -4.00 -90.65 -21.66
CA SER A 108 -3.23 -90.97 -20.46
C SER A 108 -2.51 -92.31 -20.61
N ARG A 109 -1.31 -92.40 -20.03
CA ARG A 109 -0.46 -93.59 -20.10
C ARG A 109 -1.08 -94.85 -19.46
N ASP A 110 -2.10 -94.67 -18.61
CA ASP A 110 -2.82 -95.72 -17.89
C ASP A 110 -4.29 -95.86 -18.37
N ALA A 111 -4.62 -95.34 -19.56
CA ALA A 111 -6.01 -95.31 -20.09
C ALA A 111 -6.58 -96.71 -20.36
N ASP A 112 -5.74 -97.67 -20.76
CA ASP A 112 -6.08 -99.08 -20.97
C ASP A 112 -6.49 -99.80 -19.68
N VAL A 113 -5.90 -99.42 -18.54
CA VAL A 113 -6.25 -99.96 -17.21
C VAL A 113 -7.58 -99.41 -16.69
N ASN A 114 -7.94 -98.18 -17.06
CA ASN A 114 -9.09 -97.47 -16.45
C ASN A 114 -10.41 -97.58 -17.23
N TYR A 115 -10.41 -97.74 -18.57
CA TYR A 115 -11.64 -97.67 -19.38
C TYR A 115 -12.13 -99.00 -19.98
N GLY A 116 -11.51 -100.13 -19.60
CA GLY A 116 -11.77 -101.45 -20.19
C GLY A 116 -12.44 -102.50 -19.31
N ARG A 117 -13.11 -102.17 -18.19
CA ARG A 117 -13.87 -103.17 -17.41
C ARG A 117 -15.27 -103.41 -17.97
N GLN A 118 -15.35 -103.92 -19.20
CA GLN A 118 -16.48 -104.75 -19.59
C GLN A 118 -16.24 -106.16 -19.01
N ALA A 119 -17.25 -106.72 -18.34
CA ALA A 119 -17.16 -108.02 -17.70
C ALA A 119 -16.51 -109.06 -18.64
N ALA A 120 -15.45 -109.71 -18.17
CA ALA A 120 -14.82 -110.80 -18.92
C ALA A 120 -15.87 -111.90 -19.19
N PRO A 121 -16.03 -112.39 -20.45
CA PRO A 121 -16.86 -113.55 -20.70
C PRO A 121 -16.28 -114.72 -19.91
N GLY A 122 -17.11 -115.44 -19.16
CA GLY A 122 -16.73 -116.67 -18.47
C GLY A 122 -16.27 -117.72 -19.49
N ALA A 123 -14.97 -117.74 -19.77
CA ALA A 123 -14.36 -118.64 -20.74
C ALA A 123 -13.96 -119.95 -20.05
N SER A 124 -14.92 -120.83 -19.81
CA SER A 124 -14.64 -122.25 -19.62
C SER A 124 -14.31 -122.87 -20.99
N ILE A 125 -13.04 -122.75 -21.40
CA ILE A 125 -12.52 -123.40 -22.61
C ILE A 125 -11.70 -124.60 -22.15
N SER A 126 -12.17 -125.81 -22.43
CA SER A 126 -11.42 -127.05 -22.19
C SER A 126 -10.30 -127.18 -23.23
N VAL A 127 -9.07 -126.82 -22.86
CA VAL A 127 -7.86 -126.96 -23.70
C VAL A 127 -6.97 -128.06 -23.11
N SER A 128 -6.51 -128.99 -23.94
CA SER A 128 -5.64 -130.11 -23.55
C SER A 128 -4.25 -129.64 -23.10
N GLY A 129 -3.76 -130.15 -21.95
CA GLY A 129 -2.58 -129.67 -21.23
C GLY A 129 -1.20 -129.79 -21.89
N SER A 130 -1.10 -130.17 -23.17
CA SER A 130 0.19 -130.23 -23.88
C SER A 130 0.54 -128.95 -24.64
N ALA A 131 -0.30 -127.91 -24.59
CA ALA A 131 -0.11 -126.64 -25.30
C ALA A 131 -0.20 -125.39 -24.38
N LEU A 132 -0.05 -125.56 -23.06
CA LEU A 132 -0.15 -124.47 -22.08
C LEU A 132 1.21 -124.23 -21.41
N GLY A 133 1.83 -123.08 -21.72
CA GLY A 133 3.03 -122.60 -21.03
C GLY A 133 2.69 -121.85 -19.73
N PRO A 134 3.69 -121.58 -18.87
CA PRO A 134 3.49 -120.89 -17.58
C PRO A 134 2.89 -119.48 -17.71
N ALA A 135 2.94 -118.89 -18.90
CA ALA A 135 2.33 -117.59 -19.21
C ALA A 135 0.78 -117.63 -19.30
N SER A 136 0.15 -118.80 -19.39
CA SER A 136 -1.31 -118.94 -19.57
C SER A 136 -2.14 -118.91 -18.28
N MET A 137 -1.51 -119.04 -17.09
CA MET A 137 -2.18 -118.97 -15.78
C MET A 137 -3.42 -119.88 -15.60
N GLN A 138 -3.53 -120.99 -16.34
CA GLN A 138 -4.57 -122.01 -16.09
C GLN A 138 -4.04 -123.20 -15.26
N VAL A 139 -2.72 -123.36 -15.17
CA VAL A 139 -2.03 -124.28 -14.25
C VAL A 139 -1.10 -123.44 -13.39
N PHE A 140 -1.29 -123.48 -12.07
CA PHE A 140 -0.40 -122.80 -11.12
C PHE A 140 0.46 -123.82 -10.39
N LEU A 141 1.77 -123.61 -10.39
CA LEU A 141 2.74 -124.24 -9.45
C LEU A 141 2.56 -123.70 -8.01
N GLY A 142 1.32 -123.36 -7.65
CA GLY A 142 0.88 -122.77 -6.39
C GLY A 142 0.31 -123.80 -5.41
N GLU A 143 0.52 -125.09 -5.65
CA GLU A 143 0.48 -126.09 -4.58
C GLU A 143 1.70 -125.84 -3.70
N GLY A 144 1.50 -124.97 -2.69
CA GLY A 144 2.54 -124.26 -1.96
C GLY A 144 3.72 -125.11 -1.46
N MET A 145 4.75 -125.26 -2.29
CA MET A 145 6.01 -125.88 -1.86
C MET A 145 7.01 -124.86 -1.28
N ASN A 146 6.87 -123.54 -1.59
CA ASN A 146 7.80 -122.48 -1.13
C ASN A 146 7.09 -121.24 -0.51
N GLU A 147 5.95 -121.39 0.16
CA GLU A 147 5.22 -120.23 0.73
C GLU A 147 6.00 -119.47 1.81
N ASN A 148 6.82 -120.19 2.60
CA ASN A 148 7.58 -119.59 3.70
C ASN A 148 8.72 -118.71 3.21
N GLU A 149 9.38 -119.07 2.11
CA GLU A 149 10.46 -118.27 1.50
C GLU A 149 9.90 -117.00 0.85
N LYS A 150 8.74 -117.09 0.18
CA LYS A 150 8.03 -115.93 -0.38
C LYS A 150 7.60 -114.95 0.70
N LYS A 151 7.05 -115.44 1.82
CA LYS A 151 6.68 -114.59 2.98
C LYS A 151 7.89 -113.90 3.60
N LYS A 152 9.05 -114.59 3.69
CA LYS A 152 10.28 -114.01 4.23
C LYS A 152 10.85 -112.90 3.34
N ALA A 153 10.92 -113.12 2.02
CA ALA A 153 11.35 -112.10 1.06
C ALA A 153 10.38 -110.90 1.01
N GLN A 154 9.08 -111.13 1.14
CA GLN A 154 8.08 -110.07 1.21
C GLN A 154 8.18 -109.25 2.50
N MET A 155 8.46 -109.90 3.65
CA MET A 155 8.75 -109.21 4.90
C MET A 155 10.04 -108.38 4.82
N GLU A 156 11.11 -108.91 4.24
CA GLU A 156 12.37 -108.15 4.07
C GLU A 156 12.18 -106.95 3.12
N MET A 157 11.41 -107.11 2.04
CA MET A 157 11.08 -106.01 1.12
C MET A 157 10.22 -104.94 1.80
N ASN A 158 9.21 -105.35 2.57
CA ASN A 158 8.39 -104.43 3.36
C ASN A 158 9.20 -103.70 4.42
N GLU A 159 10.11 -104.40 5.10
CA GLU A 159 10.98 -103.79 6.11
C GLU A 159 11.92 -102.75 5.47
N ARG A 160 12.51 -103.05 4.31
CA ARG A 160 13.33 -102.09 3.55
C ARG A 160 12.52 -100.86 3.12
N ASN A 161 11.31 -101.06 2.60
CA ASN A 161 10.43 -99.95 2.18
C ASN A 161 10.00 -99.09 3.37
N LEU A 162 9.66 -99.70 4.52
CA LEU A 162 9.30 -98.99 5.73
C LEU A 162 10.49 -98.21 6.33
N ARG A 163 11.70 -98.78 6.27
CA ARG A 163 12.93 -98.07 6.67
C ARG A 163 13.20 -96.87 5.75
N ALA A 164 13.08 -97.04 4.44
CA ALA A 164 13.25 -95.96 3.47
C ALA A 164 12.22 -94.82 3.68
N GLN A 165 10.94 -95.16 3.90
CA GLN A 165 9.91 -94.16 4.19
C GLN A 165 10.14 -93.42 5.51
N LYS A 166 10.63 -94.11 6.56
CA LYS A 166 10.99 -93.46 7.83
C LYS A 166 12.16 -92.49 7.65
N GLU A 167 13.22 -92.90 6.95
CA GLU A 167 14.36 -92.03 6.67
C GLU A 167 13.99 -90.81 5.82
N GLU A 168 13.13 -90.99 4.82
CA GLU A 168 12.63 -89.88 3.98
C GLU A 168 11.79 -88.89 4.81
N ARG A 169 10.87 -89.38 5.65
CA ARG A 169 10.09 -88.53 6.56
C ARG A 169 10.97 -87.80 7.56
N GLU A 170 12.00 -88.44 8.09
CA GLU A 170 12.96 -87.78 8.99
C GLU A 170 13.77 -86.70 8.26
N LYS A 171 14.23 -86.96 7.03
CA LYS A 171 14.94 -85.96 6.21
C LYS A 171 14.03 -84.77 5.90
N GLN A 172 12.80 -85.00 5.45
CA GLN A 172 11.80 -83.95 5.21
C GLN A 172 11.51 -83.16 6.49
N GLY A 173 11.36 -83.84 7.63
CA GLY A 173 11.15 -83.18 8.92
C GLY A 173 12.34 -82.33 9.37
N ARG A 174 13.58 -82.76 9.11
CA ARG A 174 14.79 -81.97 9.39
C ARG A 174 14.92 -80.78 8.44
N GLU A 175 14.61 -80.95 7.15
CA GLU A 175 14.60 -79.87 6.17
C GLU A 175 13.55 -78.82 6.48
N GLN A 176 12.34 -79.24 6.90
CA GLN A 176 11.28 -78.33 7.30
C GLN A 176 11.67 -77.53 8.56
N LYS A 177 12.21 -78.20 9.59
CA LYS A 177 12.76 -77.51 10.78
C LYS A 177 13.86 -76.51 10.40
N ASN A 178 14.75 -76.85 9.48
CA ASN A 178 15.79 -75.95 9.00
C ASN A 178 15.21 -74.75 8.22
N ARG A 179 14.16 -74.96 7.41
CA ARG A 179 13.43 -73.87 6.72
C ARG A 179 12.73 -72.96 7.72
N ASP A 180 12.07 -73.52 8.73
CA ASP A 180 11.37 -72.75 9.77
C ASP A 180 12.36 -71.92 10.60
N LEU A 181 13.50 -72.51 10.99
CA LEU A 181 14.57 -71.78 11.69
C LEU A 181 15.12 -70.63 10.84
N ARG A 182 15.35 -70.85 9.54
CA ARG A 182 15.77 -69.79 8.60
C ARG A 182 14.72 -68.70 8.47
N ALA A 183 13.43 -69.05 8.38
CA ALA A 183 12.34 -68.08 8.31
C ALA A 183 12.28 -67.19 9.56
N VAL A 184 12.44 -67.78 10.76
CA VAL A 184 12.51 -67.04 12.02
C VAL A 184 13.71 -66.09 12.06
N GLN A 185 14.89 -66.55 11.60
CA GLN A 185 16.09 -65.71 11.54
C GLN A 185 15.92 -64.53 10.58
N LEU A 186 15.37 -64.76 9.38
CA LEU A 186 15.10 -63.71 8.40
C LEU A 186 14.11 -62.68 8.94
N LYS A 187 13.02 -63.13 9.58
CA LYS A 187 12.05 -62.23 10.22
C LYS A 187 12.69 -61.40 11.33
N ALA A 188 13.55 -62.01 12.15
CA ALA A 188 14.26 -61.28 13.21
C ALA A 188 15.22 -60.22 12.66
N LEU A 189 15.89 -60.48 11.53
CA LEU A 189 16.73 -59.51 10.83
C LEU A 189 15.90 -58.38 10.21
N GLU A 190 14.79 -58.71 9.55
CA GLU A 190 13.87 -57.73 8.98
C GLU A 190 13.34 -56.77 10.05
N GLU A 191 12.92 -57.28 11.20
CA GLU A 191 12.46 -56.47 12.33
C GLU A 191 13.58 -55.62 12.95
N LYS A 192 14.84 -56.06 12.90
CA LYS A 192 15.99 -55.21 13.29
C LYS A 192 16.20 -54.08 12.28
N CYS A 193 16.13 -54.37 10.98
CA CYS A 193 16.25 -53.38 9.92
C CYS A 193 15.13 -52.34 9.99
N LYS A 194 13.87 -52.76 10.19
CA LYS A 194 12.72 -51.85 10.38
C LYS A 194 12.92 -50.94 11.58
N ARG A 195 13.33 -51.50 12.73
CA ARG A 195 13.62 -50.70 13.92
C ARG A 195 14.74 -49.68 13.69
N ALA A 196 15.83 -50.09 13.05
CA ALA A 196 16.91 -49.17 12.69
C ALA A 196 16.43 -48.06 11.75
N ALA A 197 15.62 -48.38 10.75
CA ALA A 197 15.03 -47.40 9.83
C ALA A 197 14.09 -46.42 10.55
N HIS A 198 13.25 -46.90 11.47
CA HIS A 198 12.38 -46.04 12.28
C HIS A 198 13.17 -45.10 13.19
N ILE A 199 14.24 -45.60 13.82
CA ILE A 199 15.13 -44.76 14.66
C ILE A 199 15.81 -43.69 13.80
N ALA A 200 16.35 -44.06 12.64
CA ALA A 200 16.99 -43.12 11.73
C ALA A 200 16.00 -42.05 11.23
N LEU A 201 14.77 -42.45 10.88
CA LEU A 201 13.72 -41.52 10.47
C LEU A 201 13.31 -40.58 11.62
N SER A 202 13.18 -41.10 12.84
CA SER A 202 12.87 -40.29 14.03
C SER A 202 13.97 -39.26 14.29
N GLN A 203 15.25 -39.68 14.20
CA GLN A 203 16.40 -38.77 14.36
C GLN A 203 16.44 -37.71 13.26
N TYR A 204 16.16 -38.08 12.00
CA TYR A 204 16.08 -37.14 10.89
C TYR A 204 14.95 -36.12 11.10
N ASN A 205 13.76 -36.58 11.47
CA ASN A 205 12.62 -35.70 11.73
C ASN A 205 12.89 -34.76 12.91
N GLN A 206 13.58 -35.25 13.95
CA GLN A 206 13.99 -34.43 15.08
C GLN A 206 15.01 -33.36 14.66
N ALA A 207 16.07 -33.73 13.94
CA ALA A 207 17.06 -32.78 13.43
C ALA A 207 16.42 -31.74 12.50
N GLN A 208 15.47 -32.16 11.66
CA GLN A 208 14.73 -31.25 10.79
C GLN A 208 13.83 -30.30 11.59
N ALA A 209 13.23 -30.75 12.69
CA ALA A 209 12.45 -29.90 13.57
C ALA A 209 13.34 -28.87 14.28
N GLU A 210 14.51 -29.29 14.78
CA GLU A 210 15.51 -28.43 15.41
C GLU A 210 16.00 -27.36 14.42
N GLU A 211 16.35 -27.74 13.18
CA GLU A 211 16.75 -26.78 12.14
C GLU A 211 15.65 -25.76 11.83
N ARG A 212 14.38 -26.19 11.75
CA ARG A 212 13.25 -25.26 11.56
C ARG A 212 13.13 -24.28 12.72
N MET A 213 13.25 -24.76 13.96
CA MET A 213 13.19 -23.92 15.14
C MET A 213 14.33 -22.89 15.17
N GLU A 214 15.55 -23.29 14.81
CA GLU A 214 16.70 -22.38 14.71
C GLU A 214 16.49 -21.33 13.63
N ARG A 215 16.01 -21.72 12.44
CA ARG A 215 15.68 -20.77 11.36
C ARG A 215 14.60 -19.78 11.78
N GLU A 216 13.55 -20.25 12.47
CA GLU A 216 12.51 -19.38 13.00
C GLU A 216 13.06 -18.40 14.04
N GLN A 217 13.95 -18.84 14.94
CA GLN A 217 14.61 -17.95 15.89
C GLN A 217 15.49 -16.91 15.20
N GLN A 218 16.26 -17.31 14.18
CA GLN A 218 17.08 -16.38 13.39
C GLN A 218 16.23 -15.36 12.65
N GLU A 219 15.12 -15.78 12.04
CA GLU A 219 14.17 -14.87 11.38
C GLU A 219 13.52 -13.92 12.39
N ARG A 220 13.17 -14.38 13.59
CA ARG A 220 12.66 -13.50 14.67
C ARG A 220 13.69 -12.44 15.06
N LEU A 221 14.93 -12.84 15.32
CA LEU A 221 16.02 -11.91 15.64
C LEU A 221 16.28 -10.92 14.49
N ARG A 222 16.20 -11.37 13.24
CA ARG A 222 16.35 -10.48 12.08
C ARG A 222 15.21 -9.46 12.02
N ARG A 223 13.97 -9.90 12.21
CA ARG A 223 12.78 -9.02 12.24
C ARG A 223 12.88 -8.00 13.37
N GLU A 224 13.22 -8.44 14.59
CA GLU A 224 13.44 -7.52 15.72
C GLU A 224 14.52 -6.48 15.40
N GLY A 225 15.61 -6.89 14.73
CA GLY A 225 16.64 -5.97 14.26
C GLY A 225 16.17 -4.97 13.20
N GLU A 226 15.37 -5.43 12.23
CA GLU A 226 14.75 -4.59 11.20
C GLU A 226 13.75 -3.60 11.81
N GLU A 227 12.90 -4.06 12.72
CA GLU A 227 11.93 -3.23 13.46
C GLU A 227 12.64 -2.15 14.28
N LEU A 228 13.70 -2.49 15.01
CA LEU A 228 14.50 -1.52 15.75
C LEU A 228 15.20 -0.51 14.83
N ALA A 229 15.68 -0.95 13.67
CA ALA A 229 16.28 -0.07 12.68
C ALA A 229 15.24 0.91 12.09
N GLU A 230 14.02 0.43 11.81
CA GLU A 230 12.90 1.25 11.35
C GLU A 230 12.51 2.29 12.40
N VAL A 231 12.32 1.87 13.66
CA VAL A 231 12.02 2.79 14.78
C VAL A 231 13.12 3.84 14.92
N ARG A 232 14.38 3.44 14.88
CA ARG A 232 15.51 4.38 14.94
C ARG A 232 15.49 5.35 13.76
N TYR A 233 15.22 4.87 12.55
CA TYR A 233 15.13 5.71 11.37
C TYR A 233 13.99 6.73 11.48
N MET A 234 12.80 6.29 11.91
CA MET A 234 11.66 7.18 12.15
C MET A 234 11.99 8.24 13.19
N VAL A 235 12.47 7.84 14.37
CA VAL A 235 12.80 8.76 15.47
C VAL A 235 13.88 9.77 15.07
N THR A 236 14.86 9.36 14.25
CA THR A 236 15.95 10.24 13.79
C THR A 236 15.64 10.98 12.48
N SER A 237 14.45 10.75 11.90
CA SER A 237 14.02 11.39 10.67
C SER A 237 13.85 12.89 10.85
N ASP A 238 14.03 13.64 9.76
CA ASP A 238 13.87 15.09 9.75
C ASP A 238 12.42 15.53 10.05
N LEU A 239 11.45 14.64 9.84
CA LEU A 239 10.04 14.90 10.14
C LEU A 239 9.81 14.92 11.66
N LEU A 240 10.22 13.86 12.39
CA LEU A 240 9.98 13.76 13.83
C LEU A 240 10.95 14.61 14.66
N THR A 241 12.19 14.80 14.20
CA THR A 241 13.17 15.66 14.89
C THR A 241 13.02 17.15 14.56
N GLU A 242 12.17 17.48 13.60
CA GLU A 242 11.87 18.86 13.19
C GLU A 242 13.10 19.74 12.89
N ARG A 243 14.17 19.15 12.36
CA ARG A 243 15.44 19.87 12.17
C ARG A 243 15.27 21.12 11.29
N PRO A 244 15.72 22.31 11.73
CA PRO A 244 15.58 23.55 10.97
C PRO A 244 16.45 23.57 9.70
N GLU A 245 17.47 22.71 9.63
CA GLU A 245 18.36 22.59 8.48
C GLU A 245 17.67 22.04 7.24
N ALA A 246 16.59 21.29 7.40
CA ALA A 246 15.79 20.79 6.29
C ALA A 246 15.20 21.93 5.44
N ALA A 247 15.03 23.11 6.02
CA ALA A 247 14.53 24.30 5.33
C ALA A 247 15.61 24.99 4.47
N LYS A 248 16.90 24.70 4.70
CA LYS A 248 18.02 25.31 3.96
C LYS A 248 18.12 24.70 2.56
N ARG A 249 18.07 25.51 1.50
CA ARG A 249 18.24 25.03 0.13
C ARG A 249 19.71 24.67 -0.11
N LYS A 250 20.02 23.39 -0.33
CA LYS A 250 21.39 22.89 -0.56
C LYS A 250 22.00 23.23 -1.93
N THR A 251 21.27 23.92 -2.80
CA THR A 251 21.78 24.27 -4.14
C THR A 251 22.87 25.33 -4.02
N LYS A 252 24.13 24.91 -4.19
CA LYS A 252 25.36 25.70 -4.10
C LYS A 252 25.51 26.84 -5.15
N SER A 253 24.46 27.23 -5.87
CA SER A 253 24.58 28.00 -7.11
C SER A 253 23.56 29.13 -7.28
N SER A 254 23.09 29.76 -6.21
CA SER A 254 22.31 30.99 -6.34
C SER A 254 23.09 32.17 -5.75
N ALA A 255 23.48 33.11 -6.61
CA ALA A 255 24.16 34.36 -6.23
C ALA A 255 23.28 35.27 -5.34
N GLU A 256 21.99 34.95 -5.20
CA GLU A 256 21.02 35.68 -4.38
C GLU A 256 20.80 34.99 -3.03
N GLY A 257 21.82 35.05 -2.16
CA GLY A 257 21.70 34.77 -0.72
C GLY A 257 21.16 33.39 -0.31
N PRO A 258 21.09 33.12 1.01
CA PRO A 258 20.53 31.87 1.53
C PRO A 258 19.00 31.86 1.36
N ARG A 259 18.51 31.17 0.32
CA ARG A 259 17.08 30.93 0.13
C ARG A 259 16.59 29.77 1.00
N VAL A 260 15.41 29.97 1.59
CA VAL A 260 14.72 28.96 2.41
C VAL A 260 13.61 28.31 1.58
N LEU A 261 13.43 27.00 1.74
CA LEU A 261 12.33 26.25 1.14
C LEU A 261 11.01 26.61 1.85
N THR A 262 10.06 27.18 1.10
CA THR A 262 8.80 27.72 1.65
C THR A 262 7.95 26.65 2.35
N ASP A 263 7.94 25.43 1.83
CA ASP A 263 7.21 24.27 2.36
C ASP A 263 7.80 23.73 3.66
N ARG A 264 9.08 24.00 3.94
CA ARG A 264 9.81 23.48 5.10
C ARG A 264 10.16 24.54 6.13
N TRP A 265 9.66 25.76 5.95
CA TRP A 265 9.96 26.85 6.87
C TRP A 265 9.21 26.70 8.19
N LYS A 266 9.95 26.63 9.30
CA LYS A 266 9.43 26.45 10.67
C LYS A 266 9.60 27.68 11.58
N GLY A 267 9.76 28.87 10.99
CA GLY A 267 9.99 30.11 11.72
C GLY A 267 11.45 30.59 11.72
N MET A 268 11.72 31.69 12.43
CA MET A 268 13.06 32.29 12.54
C MET A 268 13.92 31.55 13.56
N THR A 269 15.24 31.58 13.37
CA THR A 269 16.16 30.99 14.34
C THR A 269 16.20 31.84 15.62
N PRO A 270 16.51 31.25 16.80
CA PRO A 270 16.65 32.01 18.03
C PRO A 270 17.65 33.17 17.93
N GLN A 271 18.72 32.96 17.14
CA GLN A 271 19.71 34.00 16.86
C GLN A 271 19.09 35.19 16.10
N GLN A 272 18.34 34.93 15.02
CA GLN A 272 17.64 35.99 14.26
C GLN A 272 16.65 36.76 15.15
N ILE A 273 15.89 36.05 15.98
CA ILE A 273 14.95 36.68 16.92
C ILE A 273 15.70 37.57 17.92
N SER A 274 16.83 37.11 18.45
CA SER A 274 17.66 37.89 19.38
C SER A 274 18.22 39.17 18.74
N GLU A 275 18.63 39.11 17.47
CA GLU A 275 19.08 40.29 16.72
C GLU A 275 17.96 41.30 16.50
N ILE A 276 16.73 40.83 16.22
CA ILE A 276 15.55 41.69 16.10
C ILE A 276 15.26 42.40 17.44
N HIS A 277 15.33 41.67 18.55
CA HIS A 277 15.14 42.26 19.89
C HIS A 277 16.19 43.34 20.17
N ARG A 278 17.47 43.05 19.88
CA ARG A 278 18.55 44.03 20.05
C ARG A 278 18.32 45.28 19.20
N LYS A 279 17.98 45.12 17.92
CA LYS A 279 17.67 46.25 17.03
C LYS A 279 16.46 47.05 17.50
N ARG A 280 15.45 46.39 18.05
CA ARG A 280 14.27 47.08 18.62
C ARG A 280 14.68 47.93 19.82
N GLU A 281 15.54 47.43 20.70
CA GLU A 281 16.08 48.20 21.83
C GLU A 281 16.89 49.41 21.35
N GLU A 282 17.79 49.21 20.37
CA GLU A 282 18.56 50.29 19.73
C GLU A 282 17.63 51.38 19.16
N GLN A 283 16.57 50.98 18.45
CA GLN A 283 15.57 51.92 17.91
C GLN A 283 14.80 52.67 18.99
N CYS A 284 14.47 52.03 20.12
CA CYS A 284 13.80 52.69 21.23
C CYS A 284 14.69 53.79 21.81
N LEU A 285 15.97 53.46 22.06
CA LEU A 285 16.96 54.42 22.56
C LEU A 285 17.18 55.59 21.59
N GLU A 286 17.26 55.33 20.29
CA GLU A 286 17.41 56.37 19.28
C GLU A 286 16.18 57.29 19.22
N LYS A 287 14.98 56.73 19.31
CA LYS A 287 13.74 57.51 19.36
C LYS A 287 13.62 58.36 20.61
N GLU A 288 14.09 57.87 21.76
CA GLU A 288 14.18 58.67 23.00
C GLU A 288 15.14 59.84 22.84
N ARG A 289 16.31 59.63 22.23
CA ARG A 289 17.27 60.71 21.92
C ARG A 289 16.66 61.75 21.00
N LEU A 290 15.95 61.34 19.95
CA LEU A 290 15.27 62.27 19.04
C LEU A 290 14.19 63.09 19.75
N ARG A 291 13.41 62.47 20.65
CA ARG A 291 12.41 63.19 21.46
C ARG A 291 13.04 64.20 22.42
N GLU A 292 14.22 63.90 22.97
CA GLU A 292 14.97 64.86 23.80
C GLU A 292 15.45 66.05 22.95
N MET A 293 15.99 65.79 21.76
CA MET A 293 16.39 66.86 20.83
C MET A 293 15.21 67.72 20.36
N GLU A 294 14.06 67.10 20.10
CA GLU A 294 12.82 67.81 19.75
C GLU A 294 12.34 68.69 20.89
N ARG A 295 12.31 68.17 22.14
CA ARG A 295 12.01 68.98 23.33
C ARG A 295 12.94 70.18 23.47
N GLN A 296 14.24 70.00 23.27
CA GLN A 296 15.20 71.11 23.32
C GLN A 296 14.93 72.16 22.23
N ARG A 297 14.56 71.71 21.03
CA ARG A 297 14.18 72.59 19.92
C ARG A 297 12.90 73.36 20.21
N ASP A 298 11.88 72.70 20.76
CA ASP A 298 10.61 73.33 21.13
C ASP A 298 10.81 74.39 22.21
N VAL A 299 11.61 74.08 23.25
CA VAL A 299 11.97 75.06 24.28
C VAL A 299 12.72 76.26 23.68
N ALA A 300 13.65 76.03 22.76
CA ALA A 300 14.36 77.11 22.07
C ALA A 300 13.41 77.96 21.19
N TRP A 301 12.42 77.32 20.56
CA TRP A 301 11.41 77.99 19.75
C TRP A 301 10.46 78.83 20.60
N ASP A 302 9.96 78.29 21.70
CA ASP A 302 9.10 78.98 22.66
C ASP A 302 9.80 80.19 23.27
N TYR A 303 11.10 80.04 23.60
CA TYR A 303 11.93 81.15 24.06
C TYR A 303 12.02 82.26 22.99
N HIS A 304 12.32 81.90 21.74
CA HIS A 304 12.39 82.85 20.64
C HIS A 304 11.03 83.56 20.40
N LEU A 305 9.92 82.83 20.45
CA LEU A 305 8.57 83.39 20.32
C LEU A 305 8.26 84.38 21.45
N THR A 306 8.65 84.04 22.68
CA THR A 306 8.47 84.91 23.86
C THR A 306 9.28 86.20 23.72
N GLU A 307 10.54 86.11 23.26
CA GLU A 307 11.36 87.29 23.00
C GLU A 307 10.79 88.16 21.88
N GLN A 308 10.30 87.56 20.79
CA GLN A 308 9.60 88.31 19.74
C GLN A 308 8.34 89.01 20.27
N ALA A 309 7.53 88.35 21.10
CA ALA A 309 6.34 88.95 21.70
C ALA A 309 6.71 90.14 22.60
N ARG A 310 7.75 90.00 23.43
CA ARG A 310 8.30 91.09 24.25
C ARG A 310 8.77 92.26 23.41
N GLN A 311 9.45 91.99 22.29
CA GLN A 311 9.91 93.03 21.37
C GLN A 311 8.73 93.77 20.72
N GLN A 312 7.72 93.04 20.24
CA GLN A 312 6.50 93.64 19.69
C GLN A 312 5.74 94.48 20.73
N GLU A 313 5.71 94.06 22.00
CA GLU A 313 5.10 94.84 23.07
C GLU A 313 5.85 96.15 23.32
N ARG A 314 7.19 96.11 23.34
CA ARG A 314 8.04 97.31 23.45
C ARG A 314 7.77 98.30 22.30
N GLU A 315 7.73 97.80 21.06
CA GLU A 315 7.40 98.63 19.88
C GLU A 315 5.98 99.22 19.99
N LYS A 316 4.98 98.42 20.35
CA LYS A 316 3.60 98.91 20.57
C LYS A 316 3.54 100.00 21.65
N ASN A 317 4.30 99.87 22.72
CA ASN A 317 4.34 100.87 23.78
C ASN A 317 5.00 102.17 23.29
N ARG A 318 6.09 102.07 22.53
CA ARG A 318 6.73 103.21 21.87
C ARG A 318 5.78 103.92 20.90
N ASP A 319 5.02 103.17 20.10
CA ASP A 319 4.00 103.72 19.21
C ASP A 319 2.87 104.43 19.97
N LYS A 320 2.45 103.88 21.13
CA LYS A 320 1.46 104.53 22.01
C LYS A 320 2.00 105.85 22.56
N GLU A 321 3.26 105.89 22.98
CA GLU A 321 3.91 107.12 23.47
C GLU A 321 3.97 108.18 22.36
N LEU A 322 4.46 107.82 21.18
CA LEU A 322 4.49 108.72 20.01
C LEU A 322 3.09 109.21 19.62
N ASN A 323 2.07 108.34 19.68
CA ASN A 323 0.68 108.75 19.43
C ASN A 323 0.15 109.69 20.51
N ARG A 324 0.54 109.49 21.77
CA ARG A 324 0.19 110.40 22.86
C ARG A 324 0.82 111.77 22.67
N GLU A 325 2.09 111.82 22.28
CA GLU A 325 2.79 113.07 21.95
C GLU A 325 2.12 113.79 20.77
N ARG A 326 1.81 113.06 19.69
CA ARG A 326 1.06 113.60 18.54
C ARG A 326 -0.31 114.16 18.95
N ARG A 327 -1.05 113.46 19.82
CA ARG A 327 -2.33 113.97 20.36
C ARG A 327 -2.14 115.27 21.14
N ILE A 328 -1.14 115.34 22.02
CA ILE A 328 -0.84 116.56 22.78
C ILE A 328 -0.50 117.73 21.84
N GLN A 329 0.27 117.48 20.78
CA GLN A 329 0.59 118.49 19.78
C GLN A 329 -0.66 118.96 19.02
N LEU A 330 -1.52 118.02 18.59
CA LEU A 330 -2.80 118.33 17.96
C LEU A 330 -3.73 119.13 18.88
N ASP A 331 -3.82 118.78 20.16
CA ASP A 331 -4.65 119.50 21.12
C ASP A 331 -4.15 120.94 21.31
N LYS A 332 -2.84 121.16 21.40
CA LYS A 332 -2.25 122.51 21.45
C LYS A 332 -2.57 123.31 20.19
N TYR A 333 -2.46 122.69 19.02
CA TYR A 333 -2.78 123.32 17.74
C TYR A 333 -4.28 123.68 17.65
N ASN A 334 -5.17 122.77 18.05
CA ASN A 334 -6.62 123.01 18.10
C ASN A 334 -6.97 124.14 19.07
N GLN A 335 -6.29 124.24 20.21
CA GLN A 335 -6.47 125.37 21.15
C GLN A 335 -6.07 126.71 20.54
N GLN A 336 -4.97 126.76 19.76
CA GLN A 336 -4.58 127.96 19.03
C GLN A 336 -5.63 128.34 17.99
N LEU A 337 -6.06 127.37 17.18
CA LEU A 337 -7.08 127.57 16.16
C LEU A 337 -8.42 128.05 16.77
N ALA A 338 -8.82 127.50 17.92
CA ALA A 338 -10.01 127.94 18.63
C ALA A 338 -9.91 129.38 19.14
N ARG A 339 -8.74 129.80 19.64
CA ARG A 339 -8.50 131.20 20.04
C ARG A 339 -8.54 132.15 18.84
N GLU A 340 -7.92 131.76 17.73
CA GLU A 340 -7.97 132.53 16.48
C GLU A 340 -9.40 132.66 15.97
N HIS A 341 -10.18 131.58 16.00
CA HIS A 341 -11.58 131.59 15.61
C HIS A 341 -12.43 132.49 16.53
N GLN A 342 -12.25 132.41 17.84
CA GLN A 342 -12.92 133.29 18.80
C GLN A 342 -12.54 134.76 18.60
N ALA A 343 -11.27 135.06 18.35
CA ALA A 343 -10.80 136.42 18.06
C ALA A 343 -11.41 136.95 16.76
N HIS A 344 -11.49 136.10 15.72
CA HIS A 344 -12.11 136.45 14.46
C HIS A 344 -13.62 136.67 14.59
N GLN A 345 -14.34 135.80 15.32
CA GLN A 345 -15.76 136.00 15.63
C GLN A 345 -16.00 137.31 16.40
N HIS A 346 -15.17 137.59 17.41
CA HIS A 346 -15.25 138.84 18.16
C HIS A 346 -15.00 140.07 17.28
N TYR A 347 -14.06 140.00 16.34
CA TYR A 347 -13.83 141.04 15.34
C TYR A 347 -15.07 141.24 14.44
N LEU A 348 -15.63 140.15 13.91
CA LEU A 348 -16.84 140.22 13.07
C LEU A 348 -18.00 140.86 13.83
N ASP A 349 -18.30 140.38 15.04
CA ASP A 349 -19.45 140.85 15.82
C ASP A 349 -19.30 142.32 16.24
N LYS A 350 -18.12 142.73 16.73
CA LYS A 350 -17.91 144.06 17.31
C LYS A 350 -17.54 145.15 16.32
N GLN A 351 -16.79 144.81 15.27
CA GLN A 351 -16.28 145.81 14.32
C GLN A 351 -17.09 145.84 13.01
N LEU A 352 -17.60 144.68 12.55
CA LEU A 352 -18.21 144.56 11.23
C LEU A 352 -19.74 144.51 11.29
N TYR A 353 -20.32 143.72 12.20
CA TYR A 353 -21.77 143.54 12.35
C TYR A 353 -22.43 144.56 13.28
N THR A 354 -21.63 145.39 13.95
CA THR A 354 -22.15 146.52 14.73
C THR A 354 -22.35 147.73 13.80
N ASN A 355 -23.55 147.86 13.25
CA ASN A 355 -23.94 149.02 12.44
C ASN A 355 -24.01 150.27 13.32
N ARG A 356 -22.95 151.09 13.29
CA ARG A 356 -22.99 152.44 13.86
C ARG A 356 -23.62 153.38 12.83
N PRO A 357 -24.74 154.06 13.14
CA PRO A 357 -25.33 155.01 12.23
C PRO A 357 -24.31 156.10 11.91
N THR A 358 -24.00 156.29 10.63
CA THR A 358 -23.06 157.30 10.17
C THR A 358 -23.61 158.68 10.50
N VAL A 359 -22.77 159.67 10.78
CA VAL A 359 -23.20 161.06 11.10
C VAL A 359 -24.20 161.60 10.07
N HIS A 360 -24.08 161.18 8.80
CA HIS A 360 -25.01 161.50 7.72
C HIS A 360 -26.46 161.04 7.96
N TYR A 361 -26.69 159.92 8.65
CA TYR A 361 -28.02 159.42 9.01
C TYR A 361 -28.77 160.40 9.92
N PHE A 362 -28.08 160.96 10.93
CA PHE A 362 -28.70 161.92 11.85
C PHE A 362 -28.95 163.27 11.18
N THR A 363 -28.14 163.66 10.18
CA THR A 363 -28.36 164.89 9.40
C THR A 363 -29.51 164.79 8.39
N GLN A 364 -30.19 163.65 8.24
CA GLN A 364 -31.38 163.53 7.38
C GLN A 364 -32.65 164.01 8.10
N PHE A 365 -32.72 163.90 9.43
CA PHE A 365 -33.88 164.30 10.22
C PHE A 365 -33.85 165.81 10.50
N ASN A 366 -35.02 166.47 10.44
CA ASN A 366 -35.21 167.92 10.64
C ASN A 366 -34.53 168.84 9.59
N THR A 367 -34.31 168.36 8.36
CA THR A 367 -33.78 169.16 7.24
C THR A 367 -34.84 169.94 6.46
N SER A 368 -36.12 169.74 6.76
CA SER A 368 -37.27 170.37 6.11
C SER A 368 -38.18 170.98 7.18
N SER A 369 -38.58 172.23 7.01
CA SER A 369 -39.42 173.01 7.95
C SER A 369 -40.92 172.64 7.87
N ARG A 370 -41.24 171.41 7.46
CA ARG A 370 -42.60 170.95 7.19
C ARG A 370 -43.05 169.86 8.15
#